data_AF-A0A397AHP0-F1
#
_entry.id   AF-A0A397AHP0-F1
#
_cell.length_a   1.000
_cell.length_b   1.000
_cell.length_c   1.000
_cell.angle_alpha   90.00
_cell.angle_beta   90.00
_cell.angle_gamma   90.00
#
_symmetry.space_group_name_H-M   'P 1'
#
loop_
_entity.id
_entity.type
_entity.pdbx_description
1 polymer ?
#
loop_
_entity_poly.entity_id
_entity_poly.type
_entity_poly.pdbx_seq_one_letter_code
_entity_poly.pdbx_strand_id
1 'polypeptide(L)'
;MDRGRKALPTLNKHTDSKFYNRCQLIHKQKLNTIKSTIDNSEPTRPAHLRKNLKKEQMKEERYATIERENRILLEKMSFIMQHDTLDNKNDALKHGHSLNKEQRKRELQRITAENQSILRRIQTRQPTYDHVQWEEEARLHEKYAQNIREYPEGGMPDESGEYGEEEGSPTSRLRYTTSDGSI
;
A
#
# COMPACT_ATOMS: atom_id res chain seq x y z
N MET A 1 -38.40 29.54 -17.14
CA MET A 1 -39.63 29.66 -17.97
C MET A 1 -39.66 31.03 -18.61
N ASP A 2 -39.72 31.07 -19.93
CA ASP A 2 -39.64 32.27 -20.76
C ASP A 2 -40.97 33.05 -20.74
N ARG A 3 -41.16 33.92 -19.74
CA ARG A 3 -42.40 34.67 -19.51
C ARG A 3 -42.63 35.78 -20.54
N GLY A 4 -41.55 36.36 -21.10
CA GLY A 4 -41.63 37.47 -22.06
C GLY A 4 -42.24 37.08 -23.40
N ARG A 5 -42.02 35.84 -23.83
CA ARG A 5 -42.48 35.35 -25.15
C ARG A 5 -44.01 35.27 -25.29
N LYS A 6 -44.72 34.99 -24.20
CA LYS A 6 -46.20 34.87 -24.20
C LYS A 6 -46.91 36.22 -24.45
N ALA A 7 -46.21 37.34 -24.29
CA ALA A 7 -46.74 38.68 -24.52
C ALA A 7 -46.58 39.16 -25.97
N LEU A 8 -45.85 38.43 -26.81
CA LEU A 8 -45.65 38.80 -28.22
C LEU A 8 -46.86 38.37 -29.06
N PRO A 9 -47.43 39.27 -29.89
CA PRO A 9 -48.55 38.93 -30.75
C PRO A 9 -48.09 37.93 -31.82
N THR A 10 -48.85 36.84 -31.97
CA THR A 10 -48.59 35.80 -32.97
C THR A 10 -49.88 35.49 -33.74
N LEU A 11 -49.75 35.18 -35.02
CA LEU A 11 -50.90 34.90 -35.90
C LEU A 11 -51.62 33.61 -35.48
N ASN A 12 -50.86 32.56 -35.15
CA ASN A 12 -51.37 31.30 -34.62
C ASN A 12 -50.45 30.78 -33.50
N LYS A 13 -51.01 30.69 -32.30
CA LYS A 13 -50.29 30.33 -31.07
C LYS A 13 -49.75 28.91 -31.07
N HIS A 14 -50.45 27.98 -31.72
CA HIS A 14 -50.04 26.57 -31.78
C HIS A 14 -48.85 26.37 -32.71
N THR A 15 -48.84 27.03 -33.86
CA THR A 15 -47.74 26.95 -34.82
C THR A 15 -46.49 27.62 -34.27
N ASP A 16 -46.62 28.79 -33.61
CA ASP A 16 -45.48 29.47 -32.98
C ASP A 16 -44.88 28.64 -31.83
N SER A 17 -45.72 28.03 -30.98
CA SER A 17 -45.24 27.17 -29.90
C SER A 17 -44.48 25.94 -30.42
N LYS A 18 -44.98 25.29 -31.50
CA LYS A 18 -44.28 24.17 -32.14
C LYS A 18 -42.93 24.59 -32.72
N PHE A 19 -42.89 25.73 -33.41
CA PHE A 19 -41.67 26.28 -34.00
C PHE A 19 -40.62 26.55 -32.91
N TYR A 20 -41.01 27.18 -31.82
CA TYR A 20 -40.11 27.45 -30.70
C TYR A 20 -39.58 26.21 -30.03
N ASN A 21 -40.46 25.23 -29.75
CA ASN A 21 -40.02 23.97 -29.16
C ASN A 21 -38.99 23.28 -30.05
N ARG A 22 -39.17 23.33 -31.38
CA ARG A 22 -38.18 22.84 -32.35
C ARG A 22 -36.87 23.63 -32.28
N CYS A 23 -36.91 24.96 -32.23
CA CYS A 23 -35.71 25.79 -32.07
C CYS A 23 -34.97 25.49 -30.76
N GLN A 24 -35.70 25.31 -29.66
CA GLN A 24 -35.13 24.95 -28.36
C GLN A 24 -34.51 23.55 -28.38
N LEU A 25 -35.14 22.57 -29.04
CA LEU A 25 -34.56 21.24 -29.25
C LEU A 25 -33.24 21.33 -30.04
N ILE A 26 -33.23 22.07 -31.16
CA ILE A 26 -32.02 22.28 -31.96
C ILE A 26 -30.94 22.99 -31.15
N HIS A 27 -31.30 24.00 -30.35
CA HIS A 27 -30.37 24.73 -29.50
C HIS A 27 -29.71 23.81 -28.46
N LYS A 28 -30.50 22.99 -27.77
CA LYS A 28 -29.99 22.00 -26.81
C LYS A 28 -29.09 20.97 -27.48
N GLN A 29 -29.48 20.47 -28.67
CA GLN A 29 -28.62 19.57 -29.45
C GLN A 29 -27.27 20.23 -29.76
N LYS A 30 -27.28 21.49 -30.24
CA LYS A 30 -26.06 22.24 -30.53
C LYS A 30 -25.18 22.44 -29.30
N LEU A 31 -25.76 22.77 -28.15
CA LEU A 31 -25.03 22.88 -26.88
C LEU A 31 -24.36 21.57 -26.49
N ASN A 32 -25.08 20.45 -26.61
CA ASN A 32 -24.53 19.12 -26.29
C ASN A 32 -23.43 18.68 -27.25
N THR A 33 -23.51 19.07 -28.52
CA THR A 33 -22.52 18.71 -29.55
C THR A 33 -21.34 19.67 -29.64
N ILE A 34 -21.39 20.81 -28.94
CA ILE A 34 -20.33 21.80 -28.98
C ILE A 34 -19.09 21.21 -28.31
N LYS A 35 -17.97 21.19 -29.04
CA LYS A 35 -16.68 20.77 -28.49
C LYS A 35 -16.10 21.91 -27.66
N SER A 36 -15.51 21.61 -26.50
CA SER A 36 -14.68 22.58 -25.78
C SER A 36 -13.49 22.98 -26.66
N THR A 37 -13.21 24.27 -26.73
CA THR A 37 -12.05 24.82 -27.48
C THR A 37 -10.78 24.83 -26.63
N ILE A 38 -10.93 24.60 -25.33
CA ILE A 38 -9.86 24.62 -24.34
C ILE A 38 -9.78 23.23 -23.73
N ASP A 39 -8.57 22.69 -23.68
CA ASP A 39 -8.28 21.46 -22.95
C ASP A 39 -8.36 21.73 -21.45
N ASN A 40 -9.26 21.02 -20.79
CA ASN A 40 -9.51 21.07 -19.36
C ASN A 40 -9.11 19.76 -18.66
N SER A 41 -8.36 18.88 -19.34
CA SER A 41 -7.84 17.65 -18.75
C SER A 41 -6.75 17.93 -17.73
N GLU A 42 -6.60 17.05 -16.73
CA GLU A 42 -5.53 17.18 -15.73
C GLU A 42 -4.16 17.00 -16.42
N PRO A 43 -3.19 17.89 -16.19
CA PRO A 43 -1.86 17.74 -16.77
C PRO A 43 -1.21 16.43 -16.31
N THR A 44 -0.49 15.77 -17.23
CA THR A 44 0.22 14.52 -16.94
C THR A 44 1.17 14.69 -15.77
N ARG A 45 0.90 13.96 -14.68
CA ARG A 45 1.79 13.95 -13.50
C ARG A 45 3.07 13.18 -13.82
N PRO A 46 4.26 13.78 -13.66
CA PRO A 46 5.50 13.10 -13.97
C PRO A 46 5.82 12.00 -12.96
N ALA A 47 6.43 10.91 -13.42
CA ALA A 47 6.65 9.71 -12.60
C ALA A 47 7.49 9.94 -11.32
N HIS A 48 8.43 10.89 -11.36
CA HIS A 48 9.31 11.21 -10.22
C HIS A 48 8.55 11.84 -9.03
N LEU A 49 7.35 12.39 -9.25
CA LEU A 49 6.47 12.85 -8.16
C LEU A 49 5.77 11.67 -7.46
N ARG A 50 5.61 10.53 -8.15
CA ARG A 50 4.97 9.33 -7.61
C ARG A 50 5.96 8.45 -6.86
N LYS A 51 7.21 8.37 -7.33
CA LYS A 51 8.25 7.50 -6.76
C LYS A 51 9.59 8.20 -6.70
N ASN A 52 10.23 8.14 -5.52
CA ASN A 52 11.61 8.59 -5.34
C ASN A 52 12.57 7.41 -5.57
N LEU A 53 12.84 7.13 -6.85
CA LEU A 53 13.69 6.01 -7.28
C LEU A 53 15.11 6.08 -6.68
N LYS A 54 15.66 7.29 -6.51
CA LYS A 54 16.98 7.44 -5.90
C LYS A 54 17.00 7.00 -4.44
N LYS A 55 15.94 7.32 -3.69
CA LYS A 55 15.81 6.87 -2.29
C LYS A 55 15.68 5.34 -2.20
N GLU A 56 14.97 4.73 -3.13
CA GLU A 56 14.83 3.26 -3.21
C GLU A 56 16.18 2.59 -3.51
N GLN A 57 16.88 3.08 -4.53
CA GLN A 57 18.24 2.65 -4.88
C GLN A 57 19.21 2.76 -3.68
N MET A 58 19.25 3.90 -3.00
CA MET A 58 20.13 4.11 -1.84
C MET A 58 19.84 3.13 -0.68
N LYS A 59 18.57 2.73 -0.51
CA LYS A 59 18.21 1.71 0.50
C LYS A 59 18.70 0.33 0.08
N GLU A 60 18.52 -0.03 -1.19
CA GLU A 60 18.98 -1.31 -1.73
C GLU A 60 20.51 -1.44 -1.64
N GLU A 61 21.26 -0.41 -2.03
CA GLU A 61 22.72 -0.37 -1.91
C GLU A 61 23.18 -0.51 -0.45
N ARG A 62 22.47 0.14 0.48
CA ARG A 62 22.73 0.00 1.92
C ARG A 62 22.47 -1.43 2.41
N TYR A 63 21.34 -2.04 2.03
CA TYR A 63 21.01 -3.41 2.44
C TYR A 63 22.02 -4.42 1.87
N ALA A 64 22.39 -4.28 0.60
CA ALA A 64 23.41 -5.13 -0.02
C ALA A 64 24.77 -5.04 0.68
N THR A 65 25.12 -3.85 1.18
CA THR A 65 26.35 -3.65 1.95
C THR A 65 26.29 -4.35 3.31
N ILE A 66 25.20 -4.16 4.05
CA ILE A 66 24.97 -4.82 5.34
C ILE A 66 24.99 -6.35 5.19
N GLU A 67 24.32 -6.87 4.16
CA GLU A 67 24.25 -8.31 3.91
C GLU A 67 25.63 -8.91 3.57
N ARG A 68 26.43 -8.21 2.76
CA ARG A 68 27.80 -8.60 2.46
C ARG A 68 28.67 -8.65 3.71
N GLU A 69 28.58 -7.62 4.55
CA GLU A 69 29.33 -7.55 5.82
C GLU A 69 28.91 -8.66 6.79
N ASN A 70 27.60 -8.91 6.93
CA ASN A 70 27.08 -10.00 7.74
C ASN A 70 27.56 -11.35 7.25
N ARG A 71 27.58 -11.59 5.93
CA ARG A 71 28.11 -12.82 5.34
C ARG A 71 29.58 -13.02 5.69
N ILE A 72 30.42 -12.00 5.51
CA ILE A 72 31.86 -12.08 5.83
C ILE A 72 32.06 -12.33 7.32
N LEU A 73 31.28 -11.67 8.18
CA LEU A 73 31.37 -11.87 9.63
C LEU A 73 31.04 -13.31 10.03
N LEU A 74 29.93 -13.84 9.53
CA LEU A 74 29.50 -15.21 9.81
C LEU A 74 30.49 -16.25 9.28
N GLU A 75 31.04 -16.03 8.09
CA GLU A 75 32.08 -16.90 7.52
C GLU A 75 33.33 -16.92 8.41
N LYS A 76 33.81 -15.75 8.85
CA LYS A 76 34.94 -15.65 9.78
C LYS A 76 34.66 -16.31 11.13
N MET A 77 33.47 -16.11 11.69
CA MET A 77 33.07 -16.77 12.94
C MET A 77 33.01 -18.29 12.76
N SER A 78 32.40 -18.78 11.68
CA SER A 78 32.33 -20.20 11.36
C SER A 78 33.73 -20.80 11.21
N PHE A 79 34.63 -20.11 10.51
CA PHE A 79 36.02 -20.54 10.35
C PHE A 79 36.72 -20.67 11.71
N ILE A 80 36.61 -19.67 12.58
CA ILE A 80 37.20 -19.71 13.94
C ILE A 80 36.56 -20.82 14.79
N MET A 81 35.26 -21.08 14.64
CA MET A 81 34.56 -22.12 15.39
C MET A 81 34.93 -23.54 14.92
N GLN A 82 35.21 -23.73 13.63
CA GLN A 82 35.56 -25.02 13.04
C GLN A 82 37.06 -25.35 13.16
N HIS A 83 37.91 -24.33 13.08
CA HIS A 83 39.36 -24.48 13.12
C HIS A 83 39.89 -24.01 14.46
N ASP A 84 40.47 -24.94 15.23
CA ASP A 84 41.22 -24.63 16.45
C ASP A 84 42.57 -24.04 16.04
N THR A 85 42.62 -22.72 15.79
CA THR A 85 43.80 -22.03 15.23
C THR A 85 44.93 -21.80 16.24
N LEU A 86 44.83 -22.36 17.45
CA LEU A 86 45.84 -22.20 18.50
C LEU A 86 46.79 -23.41 18.52
N ASP A 87 48.06 -23.17 18.23
CA ASP A 87 49.16 -24.13 18.33
C ASP A 87 49.66 -24.33 19.77
N ASN A 88 49.37 -23.38 20.66
CA ASN A 88 49.69 -23.43 22.08
C ASN A 88 48.63 -24.17 22.91
N LYS A 89 48.57 -25.50 22.75
CA LYS A 89 47.77 -26.34 23.66
C LYS A 89 48.58 -26.62 24.92
N ASN A 90 48.36 -25.82 25.96
CA ASN A 90 48.92 -26.10 27.27
C ASN A 90 48.10 -27.19 27.97
N ASP A 91 48.52 -28.45 27.82
CA ASP A 91 47.90 -29.62 28.46
C ASP A 91 47.92 -29.58 30.00
N ALA A 92 48.72 -28.70 30.62
CA ALA A 92 48.73 -28.50 32.07
C ALA A 92 47.46 -27.80 32.59
N LEU A 93 46.69 -27.13 31.72
CA LEU A 93 45.46 -26.42 32.09
C LEU A 93 44.21 -27.31 32.10
N LYS A 94 44.31 -28.64 31.93
CA LYS A 94 43.17 -29.56 32.00
C LYS A 94 42.32 -29.42 33.27
N HIS A 95 42.89 -28.87 34.34
CA HIS A 95 42.22 -28.59 35.62
C HIS A 95 42.10 -27.09 35.96
N GLY A 96 42.54 -26.20 35.07
CA GLY A 96 42.45 -24.75 35.23
C GLY A 96 41.06 -24.25 34.85
N HIS A 97 40.11 -24.25 35.78
CA HIS A 97 38.85 -23.56 35.55
C HIS A 97 39.10 -22.06 35.39
N SER A 98 38.63 -21.46 34.29
CA SER A 98 38.62 -20.01 34.15
C SER A 98 37.87 -19.40 35.34
N LEU A 99 38.52 -18.52 36.10
CA LEU A 99 37.88 -17.79 37.22
C LEU A 99 36.62 -17.04 36.77
N ASN A 100 36.56 -16.65 35.50
CA ASN A 100 35.43 -15.94 34.89
C ASN A 100 34.33 -16.87 34.35
N LYS A 101 34.48 -18.20 34.45
CA LYS A 101 33.51 -19.17 33.93
C LYS A 101 32.13 -18.95 34.52
N GLU A 102 32.05 -18.71 35.82
CA GLU A 102 30.79 -18.49 36.50
C GLU A 102 30.15 -17.14 36.13
N GLN A 103 30.95 -16.08 36.03
CA GLN A 103 30.49 -14.78 35.55
C GLN A 103 29.93 -14.88 34.12
N ARG A 104 30.65 -15.56 33.21
CA ARG A 104 30.19 -15.78 31.83
C ARG A 104 28.90 -16.59 31.78
N LYS A 105 28.76 -17.60 32.64
CA LYS A 105 27.52 -18.39 32.76
C LYS A 105 26.35 -17.53 33.24
N ARG A 106 26.54 -16.69 34.26
CA ARG A 106 25.49 -15.78 34.75
C ARG A 106 25.09 -14.76 33.68
N GLU A 107 26.06 -14.19 32.98
CA GLU A 107 25.76 -13.22 31.91
C GLU A 107 25.00 -13.88 30.75
N LEU A 108 25.38 -15.10 30.34
CA LEU A 108 24.65 -15.86 29.33
C LEU A 108 23.20 -16.14 29.77
N GLN A 109 23.00 -16.53 31.04
CA GLN A 109 21.66 -16.75 31.60
C GLN A 109 20.83 -15.46 31.60
N ARG A 110 21.43 -14.32 31.97
CA ARG A 110 20.80 -13.01 31.97
C ARG A 110 20.36 -12.61 30.55
N ILE A 111 21.26 -12.68 29.57
CA ILE A 111 20.98 -12.37 28.16
C ILE A 111 19.84 -13.25 27.64
N THR A 112 19.87 -14.55 27.96
CA THR A 112 18.84 -15.50 27.53
C THR A 112 17.47 -15.14 28.13
N ALA A 113 17.43 -14.78 29.41
CA ALA A 113 16.21 -14.37 30.09
C ALA A 113 15.65 -13.05 29.52
N GLU A 114 16.51 -12.07 29.25
CA GLU A 114 16.13 -10.80 28.61
C GLU A 114 15.56 -11.04 27.20
N ASN A 115 16.21 -11.88 26.39
CA ASN A 115 15.74 -12.24 25.05
C ASN A 115 14.37 -12.93 25.10
N GLN A 116 14.16 -13.86 26.04
CA GLN A 116 12.85 -14.50 26.22
C GLN A 116 11.77 -13.50 26.67
N SER A 117 12.12 -12.52 27.50
CA SER A 117 11.19 -11.46 27.91
C SER A 117 10.78 -10.58 26.72
N ILE A 118 11.76 -10.17 25.90
CA ILE A 118 11.51 -9.39 24.67
C ILE A 118 10.62 -10.19 23.70
N LEU A 119 10.95 -11.46 23.46
CA LEU A 119 10.17 -12.32 22.58
C LEU A 119 8.72 -12.43 23.04
N ARG A 120 8.50 -12.68 24.34
CA ARG A 120 7.14 -12.72 24.91
C ARG A 120 6.41 -11.40 24.74
N ARG A 121 7.08 -10.26 24.97
CA ARG A 121 6.46 -8.94 24.75
C ARG A 121 6.05 -8.72 23.31
N ILE A 122 6.88 -9.13 22.34
CA ILE A 122 6.56 -9.03 20.91
C ILE A 122 5.35 -9.91 20.57
N GLN A 123 5.35 -11.17 21.02
CA GLN A 123 4.29 -12.13 20.69
C GLN A 123 2.95 -11.81 21.35
N THR A 124 2.97 -11.30 22.59
CA THR A 124 1.75 -10.97 23.35
C THR A 124 1.20 -9.59 23.03
N ARG A 125 2.00 -8.72 22.38
CA ARG A 125 1.54 -7.37 22.02
C ARG A 125 0.46 -7.48 20.96
N GLN A 126 -0.76 -7.07 21.32
CA GLN A 126 -1.85 -6.97 20.36
C GLN A 126 -1.53 -5.92 19.28
N PRO A 127 -1.95 -6.15 18.03
CA PRO A 127 -1.88 -5.14 16.98
C PRO A 127 -2.61 -3.86 17.42
N THR A 128 -1.99 -2.70 17.23
CA THR A 128 -2.61 -1.40 17.52
C THR A 128 -3.77 -1.08 16.57
N TYR A 129 -3.78 -1.72 15.40
CA TYR A 129 -4.74 -1.47 14.34
C TYR A 129 -5.45 -2.78 13.99
N ASP A 130 -6.77 -2.78 14.15
CA ASP A 130 -7.62 -3.87 13.72
C ASP A 130 -8.12 -3.56 12.30
N HIS A 131 -7.60 -4.31 11.34
CA HIS A 131 -7.93 -4.15 9.93
C HIS A 131 -9.39 -4.51 9.63
N VAL A 132 -9.99 -5.41 10.41
CA VAL A 132 -11.40 -5.77 10.27
C VAL A 132 -12.28 -4.61 10.73
N GLN A 133 -11.96 -4.03 11.90
CA GLN A 133 -12.66 -2.85 12.40
C GLN A 133 -12.54 -1.68 11.41
N TRP A 134 -11.36 -1.45 10.85
CA TRP A 134 -11.16 -0.39 9.86
C TRP A 134 -11.96 -0.58 8.58
N GLU A 135 -12.11 -1.82 8.11
CA GLU A 135 -12.93 -2.14 6.95
C GLU A 135 -14.42 -1.90 7.23
N GLU A 136 -14.89 -2.30 8.41
CA GLU A 136 -16.26 -2.02 8.84
C GLU A 136 -16.53 -0.52 8.98
N GLU A 137 -15.61 0.21 9.61
CA GLU A 137 -15.68 1.68 9.74
C GLU A 137 -15.67 2.35 8.38
N ALA A 138 -14.84 1.90 7.44
CA ALA A 138 -14.82 2.41 6.07
C ALA A 138 -16.16 2.18 5.37
N ARG A 139 -16.76 0.99 5.50
CA ARG A 139 -18.09 0.69 4.93
C ARG A 139 -19.19 1.55 5.56
N LEU A 140 -19.11 1.80 6.86
CA LEU A 140 -20.02 2.68 7.59
C LEU A 140 -19.90 4.13 7.13
N HIS A 141 -18.67 4.62 7.01
CA HIS A 141 -18.39 5.96 6.50
C HIS A 141 -18.84 6.13 5.06
N GLU A 142 -18.66 5.12 4.21
CA GLU A 142 -19.18 5.12 2.84
C GLU A 142 -20.71 5.26 2.82
N LYS A 143 -21.41 4.52 3.68
CA LYS A 143 -22.86 4.65 3.83
C LYS A 143 -23.28 6.03 4.33
N TYR A 144 -22.57 6.60 5.31
CA TYR A 144 -22.85 7.96 5.78
C TYR A 144 -22.58 9.01 4.70
N ALA A 145 -21.50 8.84 3.93
CA ALA A 145 -21.18 9.69 2.80
C ALA A 145 -22.29 9.63 1.74
N GLN A 146 -22.78 8.43 1.38
CA GLN A 146 -23.92 8.26 0.48
C GLN A 146 -25.19 8.96 0.99
N ASN A 147 -25.45 8.89 2.30
CA ASN A 147 -26.65 9.49 2.90
C ASN A 147 -26.58 11.04 2.97
N ILE A 148 -25.40 11.61 3.19
CA ILE A 148 -25.21 13.07 3.36
C ILE A 148 -24.93 13.76 2.00
N ARG A 149 -24.65 12.96 0.96
CA ARG A 149 -24.33 13.44 -0.37
C ARG A 149 -25.52 14.13 -1.04
N GLU A 150 -25.31 15.37 -1.45
CA GLU A 150 -26.32 16.26 -2.06
C GLU A 150 -26.72 15.86 -3.50
N TYR A 151 -25.83 15.18 -4.23
CA TYR A 151 -26.04 14.76 -5.62
C TYR A 151 -25.75 13.26 -5.76
N PRO A 152 -26.64 12.38 -6.24
CA PRO A 152 -26.39 10.93 -6.30
C PRO A 152 -25.15 10.56 -7.14
N GLU A 153 -24.59 9.36 -6.94
CA GLU A 153 -23.60 8.78 -7.87
C GLU A 153 -24.27 8.58 -9.23
N GLY A 154 -24.18 9.61 -10.07
CA GLY A 154 -24.57 9.51 -11.46
C GLY A 154 -23.82 8.35 -12.09
N GLY A 155 -24.58 7.43 -12.68
CA GLY A 155 -24.08 6.18 -13.23
C GLY A 155 -22.82 6.38 -14.07
N MET A 156 -21.73 5.76 -13.61
CA MET A 156 -20.76 5.24 -14.56
C MET A 156 -21.52 4.24 -15.44
N PRO A 157 -21.47 4.36 -16.78
CA PRO A 157 -21.98 3.32 -17.65
C PRO A 157 -21.30 2.01 -17.26
N ASP A 158 -22.10 0.97 -17.10
CA ASP A 158 -21.65 -0.41 -17.06
C ASP A 158 -20.91 -0.70 -18.37
N GLU A 159 -19.59 -0.57 -18.37
CA GLU A 159 -18.75 -1.13 -19.43
C GLU A 159 -18.74 -2.64 -19.25
N SER A 160 -19.82 -3.26 -19.75
CA SER A 160 -19.82 -4.62 -20.25
C SER A 160 -18.77 -4.71 -21.36
N GLY A 161 -17.53 -4.95 -20.97
CA GLY A 161 -16.37 -5.09 -21.87
C GLY A 161 -15.54 -6.28 -21.42
N GLU A 162 -15.95 -7.46 -21.90
CA GLU A 162 -15.09 -8.60 -22.25
C GLU A 162 -13.64 -8.52 -21.73
N TYR A 163 -13.40 -9.04 -20.52
CA TYR A 163 -12.05 -9.34 -20.07
C TYR A 163 -11.59 -10.60 -20.79
N GLY A 164 -10.84 -10.41 -21.87
CA GLY A 164 -10.02 -11.45 -22.47
C GLY A 164 -9.06 -12.03 -21.42
N GLU A 165 -8.97 -13.36 -21.42
CA GLU A 165 -7.95 -14.13 -20.71
C GLU A 165 -6.56 -13.62 -21.13
N GLU A 166 -5.91 -12.81 -20.29
CA GLU A 166 -4.46 -12.69 -20.32
C GLU A 166 -3.87 -13.38 -19.10
N GLU A 167 -3.25 -14.52 -19.39
CA GLU A 167 -2.35 -15.30 -18.57
C GLU A 167 -1.35 -14.42 -17.80
N GLY A 168 -1.41 -14.52 -16.47
CA GLY A 168 -0.26 -14.57 -15.56
C GLY A 168 0.81 -13.47 -15.63
N SER A 169 0.74 -12.51 -14.69
CA SER A 169 1.94 -11.86 -14.14
C SER A 169 1.82 -11.71 -12.61
N PRO A 170 2.76 -12.28 -11.83
CA PRO A 170 2.60 -12.46 -10.39
C PRO A 170 2.94 -11.18 -9.64
N THR A 171 1.92 -10.37 -9.32
CA THR A 171 2.10 -9.33 -8.29
C THR A 171 2.13 -10.02 -6.93
N SER A 172 3.35 -10.14 -6.42
CA SER A 172 3.72 -10.65 -5.10
C SER A 172 2.93 -9.96 -3.98
N ARG A 173 1.78 -10.54 -3.64
CA ARG A 173 1.23 -10.49 -2.30
C ARG A 173 2.13 -11.40 -1.49
N LEU A 174 3.05 -10.83 -0.70
CA LEU A 174 3.88 -11.60 0.22
C LEU A 174 2.94 -12.36 1.18
N ARG A 175 2.65 -13.62 0.86
CA ARG A 175 1.94 -14.50 1.77
C ARG A 175 2.97 -14.91 2.81
N TYR A 176 2.85 -14.36 4.01
CA TYR A 176 3.54 -14.93 5.16
C TYR A 176 2.96 -16.33 5.38
N THR A 177 3.76 -17.37 5.11
CA THR A 177 3.44 -18.72 5.55
C THR A 177 3.59 -18.74 7.06
N THR A 178 2.47 -18.75 7.78
CA THR A 178 2.45 -19.25 9.15
C THR A 178 2.82 -20.71 9.10
N SER A 179 4.08 -21.01 9.36
CA SER A 179 4.51 -22.37 9.68
C SER A 179 3.85 -22.74 11.00
N ASP A 180 2.81 -23.58 10.94
CA ASP A 180 2.44 -24.42 12.08
C ASP A 180 3.63 -25.31 12.40
N GLY A 181 4.42 -24.90 13.39
CA GLY A 181 5.34 -25.77 14.07
C GLY A 181 4.56 -26.58 15.08
N SER A 182 4.18 -27.81 14.70
CA SER A 182 3.78 -28.83 15.67
C SER A 182 4.92 -29.08 16.65
N ILE A 183 4.58 -29.03 17.94
CA ILE A 183 5.24 -29.78 19.01
C ILE A 183 4.69 -31.21 18.97
#